data_AF-A0A5C9C722-F1
#
_entry.id   AF-A0A5C9C722-F1
#
_cell.length_a   1.000
_cell.length_b   1.000
_cell.length_c   1.000
_cell.angle_alpha   90.00
_cell.angle_beta   90.00
_cell.angle_gamma   90.00
#
_symmetry.space_group_name_H-M   'P 1'
#
loop_
_entity.id
_entity.type
_entity.pdbx_description
1 polymer ?
#
loop_
_entity_poly.entity_id
_entity_poly.type
_entity_poly.pdbx_seq_one_letter_code
_entity_poly.pdbx_strand_id
1 'polypeptide(L)'
;MASDDLLNSWKRTEGFLLDARTHLSEAAEGICADEIQDFLGYLEHNELELALDALEDAFNKSEFESWRVLELLALAAASMGLTDRQEKYDRTLTKARGWNYKTVLPS
;
A
#
# COMPACT_ATOMS: atom_id res chain seq x y z
N MET A 1 26.33 3.93 -2.23
CA MET A 1 25.47 5.08 -1.86
C MET A 1 24.23 4.98 -2.72
N ALA A 2 23.04 4.98 -2.12
CA ALA A 2 21.79 5.11 -2.87
C ALA A 2 21.82 6.44 -3.63
N SER A 3 21.33 6.47 -4.87
CA SER A 3 21.12 7.72 -5.60
C SER A 3 20.02 8.53 -4.94
N ASP A 4 20.06 9.86 -5.07
CA ASP A 4 19.02 10.75 -4.51
C ASP A 4 17.61 10.37 -5.01
N ASP A 5 17.51 9.89 -6.25
CA ASP A 5 16.25 9.39 -6.83
C ASP A 5 15.71 8.16 -6.09
N LEU A 6 16.59 7.25 -5.65
CA LEU A 6 16.21 6.05 -4.92
C LEU A 6 15.72 6.41 -3.51
N LEU A 7 16.40 7.34 -2.84
CA LEU A 7 15.98 7.87 -1.53
C LEU A 7 14.65 8.61 -1.62
N ASN A 8 14.42 9.37 -2.69
CA ASN A 8 13.15 10.05 -2.92
C ASN A 8 12.02 9.05 -3.21
N SER A 9 12.28 8.00 -3.99
CA SER A 9 11.33 6.90 -4.20
C SER A 9 10.95 6.22 -2.88
N TRP A 10 11.93 5.90 -2.03
CA TRP A 10 11.69 5.27 -0.73
C TRP A 10 10.82 6.11 0.18
N LYS A 11 11.14 7.40 0.35
CA LYS A 11 10.33 8.32 1.16
C LYS A 11 8.91 8.45 0.64
N ARG A 12 8.75 8.50 -0.69
CA ARG A 12 7.42 8.56 -1.32
C ARG A 12 6.62 7.28 -1.07
N THR A 13 7.26 6.12 -1.21
CA THR A 13 6.64 4.81 -0.93
C THR A 13 6.22 4.71 0.53
N GLU A 14 7.12 5.04 1.47
CA GLU A 14 6.83 5.08 2.90
C GLU A 14 5.63 6.00 3.20
N GLY A 15 5.59 7.19 2.59
CA GLY A 15 4.46 8.11 2.72
C GLY A 15 3.13 7.51 2.27
N PHE A 16 3.09 6.81 1.13
CA PHE A 16 1.88 6.13 0.67
C PHE A 16 1.45 5.00 1.61
N LEU A 17 2.41 4.23 2.14
CA LEU A 17 2.13 3.14 3.06
C LEU A 17 1.59 3.65 4.40
N LEU A 18 2.16 4.73 4.94
CA LEU A 18 1.67 5.37 6.16
C LEU A 18 0.27 5.95 5.95
N ASP A 19 0.02 6.61 4.82
CA ASP A 19 -1.31 7.12 4.47
C ASP A 19 -2.32 5.96 4.37
N ALA A 20 -1.93 4.84 3.74
CA ALA A 20 -2.79 3.65 3.61
C ALA A 20 -3.21 3.10 4.98
N ARG A 21 -2.27 3.03 5.93
CA ARG A 21 -2.57 2.62 7.31
C ARG A 21 -3.62 3.53 7.94
N THR A 22 -3.53 4.85 7.78
CA THR A 22 -4.50 5.79 8.39
C THR A 22 -5.94 5.64 7.89
N HIS A 23 -6.11 4.97 6.74
CA HIS A 23 -7.41 4.70 6.15
C HIS A 23 -8.03 3.36 6.60
N LEU A 24 -7.34 2.58 7.43
CA LEU A 24 -7.92 1.45 8.15
C LEU A 24 -8.75 1.99 9.34
N SER A 25 -9.96 1.46 9.52
CA SER A 25 -10.83 1.86 10.63
C SER A 25 -10.32 1.29 11.95
N GLU A 26 -10.69 1.89 13.09
CA GLU A 26 -10.41 1.34 14.42
C GLU A 26 -10.95 -0.10 14.58
N ALA A 27 -12.07 -0.42 13.90
CA ALA A 27 -12.63 -1.77 13.90
C ALA A 27 -11.72 -2.76 13.14
N ALA A 28 -11.17 -2.34 12.00
CA ALA A 28 -10.20 -3.12 11.25
C ALA A 28 -8.87 -3.27 12.00
N GLU A 29 -8.44 -2.28 12.79
CA GLU A 29 -7.22 -2.37 13.60
C GLU A 29 -7.28 -3.53 14.60
N GLY A 30 -8.42 -3.76 15.24
CA GLY A 30 -8.60 -4.90 16.15
C GLY A 30 -8.54 -6.26 15.45
N ILE A 31 -8.92 -6.33 14.17
CA ILE A 31 -8.89 -7.56 13.36
C ILE A 31 -7.49 -7.81 12.78
N CYS A 32 -6.79 -6.73 12.41
CA CYS A 32 -5.52 -6.77 11.69
C CYS A 32 -4.33 -6.37 12.58
N ALA A 33 -4.44 -6.54 13.90
CA ALA A 33 -3.45 -6.06 14.86
C ALA A 33 -2.05 -6.64 14.61
N ASP A 34 -1.99 -7.93 14.26
CA ASP A 34 -0.73 -8.61 13.94
C ASP A 34 -0.10 -8.02 12.66
N GLU A 35 -0.89 -7.85 11.60
CA GLU A 35 -0.40 -7.24 10.34
C GLU A 35 0.07 -5.80 10.53
N ILE A 36 -0.62 -5.02 11.36
CA ILE A 36 -0.23 -3.64 11.66
C ILE A 36 1.07 -3.61 12.46
N GLN A 37 1.27 -4.56 13.38
CA GLN A 37 2.51 -4.68 14.12
C GLN A 37 3.68 -5.07 13.20
N ASP A 38 3.48 -6.05 12.32
CA ASP A 38 4.48 -6.48 11.34
C ASP A 38 4.82 -5.33 10.38
N PHE A 39 3.80 -4.61 9.89
CA PHE A 39 3.96 -3.41 9.07
C PHE A 39 4.89 -2.37 9.71
N LEU A 40 4.70 -2.05 10.99
CA LEU A 40 5.54 -1.09 11.71
C LEU A 40 6.98 -1.60 11.83
N GLY A 41 7.17 -2.89 12.13
CA GLY A 41 8.49 -3.51 12.18
C GLY A 41 9.22 -3.44 10.83
N TYR A 42 8.52 -3.74 9.74
CA TYR A 42 9.08 -3.66 8.39
C TYR A 42 9.44 -2.22 8.00
N LEU A 43 8.63 -1.22 8.37
CA LEU A 43 8.96 0.17 8.15
C LEU A 43 10.24 0.61 8.89
N GLU A 44 10.40 0.22 10.16
CA GLU A 44 11.61 0.53 10.93
C GLU A 44 12.89 -0.04 10.31
N HIS A 45 12.78 -1.15 9.58
CA HIS A 45 13.87 -1.81 8.87
C HIS A 45 14.00 -1.40 7.39
N ASN A 46 13.19 -0.47 6.89
CA ASN A 46 13.09 -0.09 5.46
C ASN A 46 12.72 -1.26 4.54
N GLU A 47 12.02 -2.28 5.04
CA GLU A 47 11.55 -3.44 4.28
C GLU A 47 10.21 -3.12 3.59
N LEU A 48 10.23 -2.14 2.68
CA LEU A 48 9.03 -1.53 2.10
C LEU A 48 8.11 -2.51 1.35
N GLU A 49 8.67 -3.55 0.71
CA GLU A 49 7.87 -4.58 0.04
C GLU A 49 7.11 -5.47 1.03
N LEU A 50 7.74 -5.80 2.17
CA LEU A 50 7.10 -6.56 3.25
C LEU A 50 6.06 -5.71 3.98
N ALA A 51 6.34 -4.43 4.19
CA ALA A 51 5.37 -3.47 4.72
C ALA A 51 4.13 -3.36 3.80
N LEU A 52 4.33 -3.36 2.47
CA LEU A 52 3.22 -3.40 1.51
C LEU A 52 2.42 -4.71 1.62
N ASP A 53 3.09 -5.86 1.75
CA ASP A 53 2.43 -7.16 1.88
C ASP A 53 1.59 -7.26 3.15
N ALA A 54 2.11 -6.77 4.29
CA ALA A 54 1.37 -6.73 5.55
C ALA A 54 0.08 -5.89 5.45
N LEU A 55 0.13 -4.73 4.79
CA LEU A 55 -1.05 -3.90 4.58
C LEU A 55 -2.03 -4.50 3.55
N GLU A 56 -1.54 -5.21 2.53
CA GLU A 56 -2.41 -5.96 1.62
C GLU A 56 -3.20 -7.04 2.38
N ASP A 57 -2.54 -7.76 3.28
CA ASP A 57 -3.19 -8.78 4.11
C ASP A 57 -4.21 -8.17 5.08
N ALA A 58 -3.87 -7.04 5.73
CA ALA A 58 -4.81 -6.29 6.56
C ALA A 58 -6.04 -5.80 5.76
N PHE A 59 -5.82 -5.31 4.53
CA PHE A 59 -6.91 -4.89 3.65
C PHE A 59 -7.82 -6.05 3.25
N ASN A 60 -7.26 -7.23 2.97
CA ASN A 60 -8.04 -8.42 2.67
C ASN A 60 -8.84 -8.93 3.89
N LYS A 61 -8.26 -8.84 5.09
CA LYS A 61 -8.91 -9.24 6.35
C LYS A 61 -10.03 -8.29 6.81
N SER A 62 -9.90 -7.01 6.50
CA SER A 62 -10.92 -5.99 6.79
C SER A 62 -12.11 -6.00 5.82
N GLU A 63 -12.26 -7.05 5.02
CA GLU A 63 -13.37 -7.21 4.06
C GLU A 63 -13.50 -6.04 3.06
N PHE A 64 -12.37 -5.48 2.62
CA PHE A 64 -12.33 -4.39 1.63
C PHE A 64 -13.02 -3.09 2.09
N GLU A 65 -13.03 -2.80 3.40
CA GLU A 65 -13.77 -1.69 4.01
C GLU A 65 -13.45 -0.32 3.35
N SER A 66 -12.19 -0.10 2.98
CA SER A 66 -11.73 1.16 2.38
C SER A 66 -10.91 0.92 1.11
N TRP A 67 -11.55 1.08 -0.05
CA TRP A 67 -10.86 1.03 -1.35
C TRP A 67 -9.72 2.05 -1.49
N ARG A 68 -9.71 3.10 -0.65
CA ARG A 68 -8.63 4.09 -0.59
C ARG A 68 -7.30 3.46 -0.18
N VAL A 69 -7.32 2.45 0.71
CA VAL A 69 -6.14 1.67 1.09
C VAL A 69 -5.52 1.04 -0.16
N LEU A 70 -6.34 0.38 -0.99
CA LEU A 70 -5.88 -0.28 -2.20
C LEU A 70 -5.31 0.69 -3.25
N GLU A 71 -5.86 1.91 -3.37
CA GLU A 71 -5.28 2.96 -4.22
C GLU A 71 -3.88 3.37 -3.76
N LEU A 72 -3.69 3.49 -2.45
CA LEU A 72 -2.41 3.88 -1.85
C LEU A 72 -1.38 2.76 -1.96
N LEU A 73 -1.79 1.50 -1.80
CA LEU A 73 -0.94 0.34 -2.09
C LEU A 73 -0.51 0.30 -3.56
N ALA A 74 -1.39 0.66 -4.50
CA ALA A 74 -1.03 0.76 -5.91
C ALA A 74 -0.02 1.88 -6.19
N LEU A 75 -0.13 3.02 -5.52
CA LEU A 75 0.85 4.11 -5.59
C LEU A 75 2.20 3.70 -4.99
N ALA A 76 2.20 2.99 -3.86
CA ALA A 76 3.41 2.44 -3.24
C ALA A 76 4.10 1.42 -4.17
N ALA A 77 3.33 0.47 -4.71
CA ALA A 77 3.83 -0.53 -5.67
C ALA A 77 4.42 0.13 -6.93
N ALA A 78 3.73 1.11 -7.50
CA ALA A 78 4.23 1.86 -8.65
C ALA A 78 5.53 2.63 -8.32
N SER A 79 5.62 3.23 -7.12
CA SER A 79 6.81 3.98 -6.68
C SER A 79 8.04 3.08 -6.54
N MET A 80 7.83 1.81 -6.14
CA MET A 80 8.87 0.77 -6.07
C MET A 80 9.15 0.07 -7.40
N GLY A 81 8.35 0.31 -8.44
CA GLY A 81 8.48 -0.38 -9.73
C GLY A 81 7.88 -1.79 -9.77
N LEU A 82 7.07 -2.16 -8.77
CA LEU A 82 6.37 -3.45 -8.68
C LEU A 82 5.15 -3.48 -9.63
N THR A 83 5.42 -3.48 -10.93
CA THR A 83 4.41 -3.32 -11.99
C THR A 83 3.31 -4.38 -11.91
N ASP A 84 3.66 -5.64 -11.65
CA ASP A 84 2.68 -6.73 -11.54
C ASP A 84 1.70 -6.52 -10.39
N ARG A 85 2.19 -6.02 -9.23
CA ARG A 85 1.35 -5.71 -8.07
C ARG A 85 0.46 -4.50 -8.35
N GLN A 86 1.02 -3.43 -8.93
CA GLN A 86 0.22 -2.28 -9.36
C GLN A 86 -0.92 -2.71 -10.29
N GLU A 87 -0.65 -3.50 -11.32
CA GLU A 87 -1.68 -3.96 -12.25
C GLU A 87 -2.73 -4.83 -11.58
N LYS A 88 -2.34 -5.68 -10.62
CA LYS A 88 -3.28 -6.47 -9.82
C LYS A 88 -4.25 -5.55 -9.08
N TYR A 89 -3.75 -4.52 -8.41
CA TYR A 89 -4.58 -3.57 -7.67
C TYR A 89 -5.46 -2.73 -8.60
N ASP A 90 -4.92 -2.24 -9.73
CA ASP A 90 -5.67 -1.52 -10.76
C ASP A 90 -6.86 -2.34 -11.31
N ARG A 91 -6.63 -3.63 -11.56
CA ARG A 91 -7.68 -4.57 -11.99
C ARG A 91 -8.75 -4.74 -10.91
N THR A 92 -8.36 -4.86 -9.65
CA THR A 92 -9.30 -4.97 -8.53
C THR A 92 -10.13 -3.70 -8.36
N LEU A 93 -9.50 -2.52 -8.40
CA LEU A 93 -10.18 -1.23 -8.33
C LEU A 93 -11.13 -0.99 -9.51
N THR A 94 -10.71 -1.39 -10.72
CA THR A 94 -11.56 -1.35 -11.92
C THR A 94 -12.83 -2.17 -11.74
N LYS A 95 -12.70 -3.41 -11.23
CA LYS A 95 -13.85 -4.28 -10.95
C LYS A 95 -14.76 -3.69 -9.87
N ALA A 96 -14.20 -3.16 -8.79
CA ALA A 96 -14.96 -2.60 -7.68
C ALA A 96 -15.75 -1.34 -8.08
N ARG A 97 -15.19 -0.49 -8.95
CA ARG A 97 -15.79 0.80 -9.31
C ARG A 97 -16.67 0.77 -10.57
N GLY A 98 -16.52 -0.23 -11.42
CA GLY A 98 -17.27 -0.35 -12.67
C GLY A 98 -16.77 0.55 -13.80
N TRP A 99 -15.62 1.21 -13.63
CA TRP A 99 -14.91 1.97 -14.66
C TRP A 99 -13.42 1.64 -14.69
N ASN A 100 -12.74 1.94 -15.79
CA ASN A 100 -11.31 1.67 -15.90
C ASN A 100 -10.52 2.57 -14.94
N TYR A 101 -9.85 1.95 -13.96
CA TYR A 101 -8.95 2.60 -13.03
C TYR A 101 -7.50 2.28 -13.38
N LYS A 102 -6.65 3.30 -13.37
CA LYS A 102 -5.21 3.16 -13.60
C LYS A 102 -4.45 4.05 -12.63
N THR A 103 -3.54 3.47 -11.85
CA THR A 103 -2.62 4.23 -11.02
C THR A 103 -1.67 5.04 -11.89
N VAL A 104 -1.57 6.32 -11.56
CA VAL A 104 -0.61 7.26 -12.13
C VAL A 104 0.14 7.88 -10.96
N LEU A 105 1.47 7.70 -10.92
CA LEU A 105 2.28 8.34 -9.90
C LEU A 105 2.19 9.86 -10.07
N PRO A 106 1.92 10.60 -8.98
CA PRO A 106 2.02 12.05 -9.02
C PRO A 106 3.48 12.43 -9.32
N SER A 107 3.64 13.28 -10.33
CA SER A 107 4.91 13.85 -10.77
C SER A 107 5.47 14.86 -9.78
#